data_AF-A0AAE1Q9T2-F1
#
_entry.id   AF-A0AAE1Q9T2-F1
#
_cell.length_a   1.000
_cell.length_b   1.000
_cell.length_c   1.000
_cell.angle_alpha   90.00
_cell.angle_beta   90.00
_cell.angle_gamma   90.00
#
_symmetry.space_group_name_H-M   'P 1'
#
loop_
_entity.id
_entity.type
_entity.pdbx_description
1 polymer ?
#
loop_
_entity_poly.entity_id
_entity_poly.type
_entity_poly.pdbx_seq_one_letter_code
_entity_poly.pdbx_strand_id
1 'polypeptide(L)'
;MRPQHRVSWCHERSKLYARENLRTPCHDLQQALPHMPLIDELDVLPTMEELETALASLPSGKAPGMDGIPGEVWMCINVLLDPLYELLCW
;
A
#
# COMPACT_ATOMS: atom_id res chain seq x y z
N MET A 1 -0.90 38.18 30.29
CA MET A 1 -0.24 36.89 30.02
C MET A 1 -1.30 35.79 30.03
N ARG A 2 -1.42 35.00 28.96
CA ARG A 2 -2.26 33.77 28.97
C ARG A 2 -1.35 32.60 28.58
N PRO A 3 -1.25 31.52 29.37
CA PRO A 3 -0.52 30.35 28.92
C PRO A 3 -1.42 29.60 27.93
N GLN A 4 -1.06 29.63 26.65
CA GLN A 4 -1.64 28.70 25.68
C GLN A 4 -1.04 27.33 25.98
N HIS A 5 -1.87 26.43 26.52
CA HIS A 5 -1.54 25.02 26.72
C HIS A 5 -1.29 24.38 25.35
N ARG A 6 -0.07 24.50 24.83
CA ARG A 6 0.37 23.83 23.60
C ARG A 6 0.75 22.40 23.95
N VAL A 7 -0.27 21.58 24.22
CA VAL A 7 -0.10 20.14 24.24
C VAL A 7 0.32 19.70 22.84
N SER A 8 1.46 19.01 22.75
CA SER A 8 1.91 18.44 21.47
C SER A 8 0.85 17.48 20.98
N TRP A 9 0.47 17.60 19.71
CA TRP A 9 -0.45 16.68 19.03
C TRP A 9 -0.12 15.21 19.28
N CYS A 10 1.18 14.87 19.36
CA CYS A 10 1.65 13.53 19.66
C CYS A 10 1.23 13.06 21.06
N HIS A 11 1.24 13.95 22.04
CA HIS A 11 0.89 13.65 23.43
C HIS A 11 -0.62 13.46 23.62
N GLU A 12 -1.44 14.25 22.92
CA GLU A 12 -2.91 14.10 22.93
C GLU A 12 -3.32 12.78 22.25
N ARG A 13 -2.75 12.48 21.07
CA ARG A 13 -3.03 11.22 20.35
C ARG A 13 -2.58 10.00 21.13
N SER A 14 -1.42 10.06 21.79
CA SER A 14 -0.93 8.95 22.63
C SER A 14 -1.93 8.59 23.73
N LYS A 15 -2.61 9.57 24.35
CA LYS A 15 -3.65 9.31 25.36
C LYS A 15 -4.89 8.60 24.78
N LEU A 16 -5.25 8.86 23.53
CA LEU A 16 -6.37 8.20 22.87
C LEU A 16 -6.09 6.70 22.66
N TYR A 17 -4.86 6.35 22.28
CA TYR A 17 -4.44 4.95 22.11
C TYR A 17 -4.08 4.26 23.42
N ALA A 18 -3.69 5.01 24.46
CA ALA A 18 -3.48 4.47 25.81
C ALA A 18 -4.79 4.14 26.54
N ARG A 19 -5.93 4.60 26.01
CA ARG A 19 -7.25 4.27 26.56
C ARG A 19 -7.59 2.84 26.16
N GLU A 20 -7.90 2.02 27.16
CA GLU A 20 -8.15 0.58 27.11
C GLU A 20 -9.41 0.15 26.31
N ASN A 21 -9.84 0.96 25.33
CA ASN A 21 -11.11 0.82 24.61
C ASN A 21 -11.00 0.07 23.27
N LEU A 22 -9.87 -0.60 22.97
CA LEU A 22 -9.68 -1.31 21.69
C LEU A 22 -9.46 -2.81 21.84
N ARG A 23 -9.76 -3.39 23.00
CA ARG A 23 -9.51 -4.81 23.27
C ARG A 23 -10.78 -5.66 23.47
N THR A 24 -11.92 -5.21 22.96
CA THR A 24 -13.04 -6.13 22.74
C THR A 24 -12.89 -6.71 21.33
N PRO A 25 -12.59 -8.00 21.16
CA PRO A 25 -12.81 -8.67 19.89
C PRO A 25 -14.33 -8.73 19.72
N CYS A 26 -14.87 -7.71 19.10
CA CYS A 26 -16.30 -7.57 18.96
C CYS A 26 -16.69 -8.30 17.67
N HIS A 27 -17.22 -9.50 17.83
CA HIS A 27 -17.92 -10.21 16.75
C HIS A 27 -18.95 -9.27 16.07
N ASP A 28 -19.56 -8.36 16.83
CA ASP A 28 -20.50 -7.36 16.31
C ASP A 28 -19.83 -6.30 15.43
N LEU A 29 -18.54 -5.99 15.63
CA LEU A 29 -17.79 -5.09 14.72
C LEU A 29 -17.51 -5.74 13.38
N GLN A 30 -17.28 -7.07 13.34
CA GLN A 30 -17.13 -7.80 12.09
C GLN A 30 -18.43 -7.84 11.28
N GLN A 31 -19.60 -7.86 11.93
CA GLN A 31 -20.90 -7.74 11.26
C GLN A 31 -21.27 -6.29 10.90
N ALA A 32 -20.81 -5.32 11.69
CA ALA A 32 -21.12 -3.90 11.49
C ALA A 32 -20.25 -3.22 10.42
N LEU A 33 -19.06 -3.76 10.15
CA LEU A 33 -18.22 -3.28 9.06
C LEU A 33 -18.76 -3.84 7.74
N PRO A 34 -19.04 -3.00 6.74
CA PRO A 34 -19.41 -3.48 5.43
C PRO A 34 -18.28 -4.38 4.92
N HIS A 35 -18.62 -5.62 4.56
CA HIS A 35 -17.69 -6.49 3.87
C HIS A 35 -17.23 -5.76 2.61
N MET A 36 -15.91 -5.62 2.44
CA MET A 36 -15.35 -5.10 1.21
C MET A 36 -15.81 -6.03 0.07
N PRO A 37 -16.26 -5.49 -1.07
CA PRO A 37 -16.59 -6.35 -2.21
C PRO A 37 -15.40 -7.26 -2.51
N LEU A 38 -15.70 -8.52 -2.80
CA LEU A 38 -14.71 -9.44 -3.33
C LEU A 38 -14.21 -8.88 -4.66
N ILE A 39 -12.89 -8.74 -4.81
CA ILE A 39 -12.25 -8.34 -6.06
C ILE A 39 -11.41 -9.53 -6.51
N ASP A 40 -12.10 -10.50 -7.09
CA ASP A 40 -11.55 -11.75 -7.63
C ASP A 40 -10.61 -11.52 -8.83
N GLU A 41 -10.76 -10.38 -9.52
CA GLU A 41 -9.86 -9.96 -10.60
C GLU A 41 -8.38 -9.89 -10.16
N LEU A 42 -8.10 -9.58 -8.89
CA LEU A 42 -6.72 -9.51 -8.37
C LEU A 42 -6.11 -10.87 -8.04
N ASP A 43 -6.92 -11.94 -7.99
CA ASP A 43 -6.46 -13.31 -7.79
C ASP A 43 -6.01 -13.96 -9.11
N VAL A 44 -6.26 -13.31 -10.24
CA VAL A 44 -5.88 -13.80 -11.57
C VAL A 44 -4.45 -13.34 -11.90
N LEU A 45 -3.66 -14.25 -12.48
CA LEU A 45 -2.33 -13.91 -12.99
C LEU A 45 -2.44 -12.86 -14.10
N PRO A 46 -1.52 -11.88 -14.15
CA PRO A 46 -1.53 -10.90 -15.22
C PRO A 46 -1.24 -11.57 -16.57
N THR A 47 -1.74 -10.97 -17.63
CA THR A 47 -1.30 -11.26 -18.99
C THR A 47 0.02 -10.55 -19.29
N MET A 48 0.76 -11.04 -20.29
CA MET A 48 2.01 -10.42 -20.73
C MET A 48 1.79 -8.95 -21.17
N GLU A 49 0.69 -8.70 -21.88
CA GLU A 49 0.32 -7.36 -22.38
C GLU A 49 0.00 -6.38 -21.25
N GLU A 50 -0.69 -6.84 -20.20
CA GLU A 50 -0.97 -6.03 -19.01
C GLU A 50 0.33 -5.67 -18.27
N LEU A 51 1.26 -6.62 -18.15
CA LEU A 51 2.56 -6.35 -17.53
C LEU A 51 3.37 -5.36 -18.37
N GLU A 52 3.44 -5.54 -19.69
CA GLU A 52 4.12 -4.62 -20.59
C GLU A 52 3.54 -3.21 -20.50
N THR A 53 2.21 -3.10 -20.52
CA THR A 53 1.49 -1.81 -20.41
C THR A 53 1.75 -1.16 -19.06
N ALA A 54 1.75 -1.92 -17.97
CA ALA A 54 2.03 -1.42 -16.63
C ALA A 54 3.46 -0.86 -16.54
N LEU A 55 4.45 -1.58 -17.08
CA LEU A 55 5.83 -1.12 -17.10
C LEU A 55 6.02 0.12 -17.98
N ALA A 56 5.33 0.20 -19.12
CA ALA A 56 5.35 1.38 -20.00
C ALA A 56 4.69 2.61 -19.38
N SER A 57 3.74 2.41 -18.45
CA SER A 57 3.02 3.49 -17.77
C SER A 57 3.79 4.10 -16.59
N LEU A 58 4.95 3.54 -16.23
CA LEU A 58 5.73 3.99 -15.08
C LEU A 58 6.23 5.43 -15.27
N PRO A 59 5.94 6.34 -14.31
CA PRO A 59 6.43 7.71 -14.39
C PRO A 59 7.91 7.79 -14.03
N SER A 60 8.66 8.53 -14.85
CA SER A 60 10.08 8.81 -14.63
C SER A 60 10.31 9.89 -13.56
N GLY A 61 11.49 9.88 -12.94
CA GLY A 61 11.91 10.92 -12.00
C GLY A 61 11.27 10.82 -10.61
N LYS A 62 10.66 9.68 -10.27
CA LYS A 62 10.20 9.42 -8.91
C LYS A 62 11.38 9.00 -8.02
N ALA A 63 11.33 9.41 -6.75
CA ALA A 63 12.31 8.98 -5.77
C ALA A 63 12.23 7.45 -5.58
N PRO A 64 13.38 6.74 -5.45
CA PRO A 64 13.41 5.31 -5.16
C PRO A 64 12.64 4.95 -3.89
N GLY A 65 12.12 3.72 -3.86
CA GLY A 65 11.50 3.14 -2.68
C GLY A 65 12.51 2.79 -1.58
N MET A 66 12.06 2.05 -0.58
CA MET A 66 12.93 1.54 0.49
C MET A 66 14.00 0.56 -0.03
N ASP A 67 13.73 -0.07 -1.17
CA ASP A 67 14.67 -0.94 -1.89
C ASP A 67 15.83 -0.18 -2.54
N GLY A 68 15.73 1.15 -2.65
CA GLY A 68 16.71 1.99 -3.32
C GLY A 68 16.77 1.81 -4.83
N ILE A 69 15.81 1.10 -5.44
CA ILE A 69 15.77 0.85 -6.89
C ILE A 69 15.07 2.03 -7.57
N PRO A 70 15.74 2.74 -8.50
CA PRO A 70 15.09 3.79 -9.29
C PRO A 70 13.97 3.24 -10.16
N GLY A 71 12.90 4.01 -10.36
CA GLY A 71 11.78 3.65 -11.23
C GLY A 71 12.22 3.34 -12.66
N GLU A 72 13.30 3.96 -13.10
CA GLU A 72 13.89 3.84 -14.43
C GLU A 72 14.41 2.44 -14.74
N VAL A 73 14.81 1.67 -13.73
CA VAL A 73 15.25 0.28 -13.93
C VAL A 73 14.11 -0.54 -14.50
N TRP A 74 12.90 -0.36 -13.96
CA TRP A 74 11.70 -1.06 -14.39
C TRP A 74 11.23 -0.67 -15.80
N MET A 75 11.67 0.49 -16.30
CA MET A 75 11.36 0.94 -17.67
C MET A 75 12.20 0.22 -18.75
N CYS A 76 13.16 -0.64 -18.38
CA CYS A 76 13.91 -1.50 -19.31
C CYS A 76 13.08 -2.71 -19.80
N ILE A 77 11.89 -2.44 -20.35
CA ILE A 77 10.88 -3.44 -20.74
C ILE A 77 11.46 -4.53 -21.64
N ASN A 78 12.27 -4.14 -22.62
CA ASN A 78 12.87 -5.05 -23.60
C ASN A 78 13.82 -6.10 -23.00
N VAL A 79 14.26 -5.91 -21.75
CA VAL A 79 15.13 -6.87 -21.03
C VAL A 79 14.37 -7.54 -19.89
N LEU A 80 13.42 -6.82 -19.28
CA LEU A 80 12.77 -7.25 -18.04
C LEU A 80 11.43 -7.95 -18.23
N LEU A 81 10.76 -7.81 -19.39
CA LEU A 81 9.40 -8.32 -19.57
C LEU A 81 9.32 -9.83 -19.35
N ASP A 82 10.09 -10.62 -20.10
CA ASP A 82 10.09 -12.09 -19.99
C ASP A 82 10.47 -12.59 -18.58
N PRO A 83 11.61 -12.20 -17.98
CA PRO A 83 11.99 -12.71 -16.66
C PRO A 83 11.05 -12.23 -15.53
N LEU A 84 10.44 -11.04 -15.65
CA LEU A 84 9.43 -10.60 -14.68
C LEU A 84 8.12 -11.36 -14.85
N TYR A 85 7.70 -11.61 -16.08
CA TYR A 85 6.49 -12.37 -16.35
C TYR A 85 6.61 -13.80 -15.80
N GLU A 86 7.75 -14.46 -16.05
CA GLU A 86 8.04 -15.76 -15.47
C GLU A 86 7.99 -15.71 -13.94
N LEU A 87 8.68 -14.75 -13.31
CA LEU A 87 8.71 -14.63 -11.85
C LEU A 87 7.32 -14.42 -11.22
N LEU A 88 6.47 -13.62 -11.85
CA LEU A 88 5.14 -13.28 -11.35
C LEU A 88 4.12 -14.40 -11.55
N CYS A 89 4.31 -15.24 -12.57
CA CYS A 89 3.35 -16.26 -13.01
C CYS A 89 3.78 -17.70 -12.65
N TRP A 90 4.70 -17.86 -11.69
CA TRP A 90 5.14 -19.16 -11.14
C TRP A 90 4.17 -19.78 -10.13
#